data_AF-A0AAN0K0T5-F1
#
_entry.id   AF-A0AAN0K0T5-F1
#
_cell.length_a   1.000
_cell.length_b   1.000
_cell.length_c   1.000
_cell.angle_alpha   90.00
_cell.angle_beta   90.00
_cell.angle_gamma   90.00
#
_symmetry.space_group_name_H-M   'P 1'
#
loop_
_entity.id
_entity.type
_entity.pdbx_description
1 polymer ?
#
loop_
_entity_poly.entity_id
_entity_poly.type
_entity_poly.pdbx_seq_one_letter_code
_entity_poly.pdbx_strand_id
1 'polypeptide(L)'
;MMRSKLWQTFNKVESIIMSNPQSLSVDIIKHVLMGRYNMTLMPQLAQCKDTSDILLLVQENSSLDDISMLECLVTFFNIHEAKPAIKEYTQDIEKLKLKLCQYLEEELLKASSIIKYVTIFVDEDAHYLKLEDVERLSSAVLSRYIKLNVIRDVCYDDYDDYYYDSMWYDWETESLTDIDVGPTVQSKYTTLTTEVPAGTTEPVSHSYQEEEDTKDEDQVMLLQEKVESIQKQLEEEKELHEKEKQFHEQVIKKYKEEILQQKRDLILKEERIATLAEQQEEVMKRKTERYEESRSDNNLTHKQLEELQKKLKEEEQTSSNFMKQKEYALREKEKLQVKIDDLQQDLELQQAKDHKEVSVQCDYTITESGLHELPTGHIYNE
;
A
#
# COMPACT_ATOMS: atom_id res chain seq x y z
N MET A 1 14.12 -12.09 5.30
CA MET A 1 13.10 -12.05 6.37
C MET A 1 11.70 -11.66 5.88
N MET A 2 11.54 -10.60 5.06
CA MET A 2 10.20 -10.16 4.59
C MET A 2 9.49 -11.11 3.63
N ARG A 3 10.22 -11.78 2.73
CA ARG A 3 9.63 -12.83 1.87
C ARG A 3 9.05 -14.00 2.66
N SER A 4 9.65 -14.33 3.80
CA SER A 4 9.10 -15.33 4.73
C SER A 4 7.80 -14.83 5.38
N LYS A 5 7.71 -13.54 5.74
CA LYS A 5 6.45 -12.95 6.22
C LYS A 5 5.36 -12.96 5.14
N LEU A 6 5.71 -12.66 3.89
CA LEU A 6 4.77 -12.77 2.76
C LEU A 6 4.19 -14.19 2.68
N TRP A 7 5.06 -15.21 2.75
CA TRP A 7 4.64 -16.61 2.78
C TRP A 7 3.74 -16.94 3.97
N GLN A 8 4.09 -16.47 5.17
CA GLN A 8 3.25 -16.66 6.36
C GLN A 8 1.87 -16.01 6.21
N THR A 9 1.79 -14.82 5.60
CA THR A 9 0.52 -14.14 5.31
C THR A 9 -0.35 -14.98 4.38
N PHE A 10 0.22 -15.50 3.29
CA PHE A 10 -0.51 -16.37 2.35
C PHE A 10 -1.03 -17.63 3.03
N ASN A 11 -0.18 -18.34 3.79
CA ASN A 11 -0.61 -19.54 4.53
C ASN A 11 -1.72 -19.25 5.55
N LYS A 12 -1.67 -18.08 6.21
CA LYS A 12 -2.70 -17.68 7.16
C LYS A 12 -4.03 -17.44 6.45
N VAL A 13 -4.01 -16.78 5.29
CA VAL A 13 -5.20 -16.58 4.45
C VAL A 13 -5.74 -17.91 3.92
N GLU A 14 -4.86 -18.78 3.46
CA GLU A 14 -5.21 -20.14 3.02
C GLU A 14 -5.93 -20.92 4.14
N SER A 15 -5.34 -20.97 5.34
CA SER A 15 -5.93 -21.65 6.49
C SER A 15 -7.32 -21.11 6.82
N ILE A 16 -7.53 -19.79 6.72
CA ILE A 16 -8.83 -19.14 6.91
C ILE A 16 -9.83 -19.60 5.84
N ILE A 17 -9.42 -19.64 4.57
CA ILE A 17 -10.27 -20.08 3.46
C ILE A 17 -10.66 -21.55 3.63
N MET A 18 -9.71 -22.41 3.98
CA MET A 18 -9.94 -23.85 4.17
C MET A 18 -10.82 -24.15 5.39
N SER A 19 -10.81 -23.28 6.40
CA SER A 19 -11.63 -23.44 7.62
C SER A 19 -13.09 -23.02 7.43
N ASN A 20 -13.46 -22.40 6.30
CA ASN A 20 -14.82 -21.96 6.01
C ASN A 20 -15.57 -22.99 5.14
N PRO A 21 -16.67 -23.61 5.63
CA PRO A 21 -17.40 -24.65 4.91
C PRO A 21 -18.13 -24.18 3.63
N GLN A 22 -18.24 -22.86 3.40
CA GLN A 22 -18.68 -22.28 2.12
C GLN A 22 -17.49 -22.23 1.12
N SER A 23 -16.80 -23.36 0.92
CA SER A 23 -15.56 -23.44 0.16
C SER A 23 -15.72 -22.75 -1.20
N LEU A 24 -14.91 -21.71 -1.43
CA LEU A 24 -14.85 -21.02 -2.71
C LEU A 24 -14.57 -22.04 -3.81
N SER A 25 -15.43 -22.12 -4.82
CA SER A 25 -15.17 -22.98 -5.97
C SER A 25 -13.89 -22.52 -6.68
N VAL A 26 -12.98 -23.46 -6.91
CA VAL A 26 -11.72 -23.28 -7.65
C VAL A 26 -11.98 -22.58 -8.99
N ASP A 27 -13.04 -22.95 -9.71
CA ASP A 27 -13.39 -22.36 -11.01
C ASP A 27 -13.78 -20.88 -10.89
N ILE A 28 -14.46 -20.50 -9.79
CA ILE A 28 -14.82 -19.11 -9.54
C ILE A 28 -13.57 -18.29 -9.21
N ILE A 29 -12.66 -18.83 -8.39
CA ILE A 29 -11.37 -18.18 -8.09
C ILE A 29 -10.59 -17.95 -9.39
N LYS A 30 -10.49 -18.98 -10.25
CA LYS A 30 -9.83 -18.86 -11.55
C LYS A 30 -10.47 -17.76 -12.39
N HIS A 31 -11.79 -17.72 -12.47
CA HIS A 31 -12.52 -16.71 -13.25
C HIS A 31 -12.27 -15.28 -12.74
N VAL A 32 -12.25 -15.08 -11.42
CA VAL A 32 -11.97 -13.76 -10.81
C VAL A 32 -10.56 -13.29 -11.16
N LEU A 33 -9.57 -14.17 -11.04
CA LEU A 33 -8.20 -13.84 -11.39
C LEU A 33 -8.04 -13.57 -12.89
N MET A 34 -8.70 -14.35 -13.75
CA MET A 34 -8.71 -14.12 -15.20
C MET A 34 -9.37 -12.79 -15.61
N GLY A 35 -10.44 -12.38 -14.92
CA GLY A 35 -11.16 -11.17 -15.25
C GLY A 35 -10.46 -9.88 -14.80
N ARG A 36 -9.63 -9.95 -13.75
CA ARG A 36 -8.96 -8.78 -13.16
C ARG A 36 -7.47 -8.69 -13.41
N TYR A 37 -6.80 -9.79 -13.73
CA TYR A 37 -5.35 -9.87 -13.88
C TYR A 37 -4.95 -10.47 -15.23
N ASN A 38 -3.65 -10.34 -15.53
CA ASN A 38 -3.05 -10.55 -16.84
C ASN A 38 -3.32 -11.95 -17.45
N MET A 39 -3.59 -12.01 -18.76
CA MET A 39 -3.76 -13.26 -19.52
C MET A 39 -2.50 -14.14 -19.51
N THR A 40 -1.33 -13.59 -19.17
CA THR A 40 -0.07 -14.34 -19.07
C THR A 40 -0.09 -15.44 -18.01
N LEU A 41 -0.91 -15.31 -16.96
CA LEU A 41 -1.07 -16.34 -15.92
C LEU A 41 -2.01 -17.48 -16.32
N MET A 42 -2.76 -17.35 -17.43
CA MET A 42 -3.78 -18.34 -17.82
C MET A 42 -3.25 -19.77 -17.95
N PRO A 43 -2.10 -20.05 -18.58
CA PRO A 43 -1.63 -21.42 -18.74
C PRO A 43 -1.28 -22.09 -17.42
N GLN A 44 -0.75 -21.32 -16.46
CA GLN A 44 -0.39 -21.81 -15.12
C GLN A 44 -1.64 -21.97 -14.25
N LEU A 45 -2.55 -20.99 -14.29
CA LEU A 45 -3.80 -21.00 -13.55
C LEU A 45 -4.72 -22.16 -13.99
N ALA A 46 -4.69 -22.54 -15.27
CA ALA A 46 -5.41 -23.70 -15.78
C ALA A 46 -4.92 -25.02 -15.15
N GLN A 47 -3.65 -25.09 -14.75
CA GLN A 47 -3.02 -26.29 -14.17
C GLN A 47 -3.28 -26.44 -12.66
N CYS A 48 -3.66 -25.36 -11.96
CA CYS A 48 -3.98 -25.41 -10.53
C CYS A 48 -5.20 -26.30 -10.27
N LYS A 49 -5.07 -27.28 -9.37
CA LYS A 49 -6.12 -28.28 -9.07
C LYS A 49 -7.02 -27.82 -7.94
N ASP A 50 -6.47 -27.12 -6.98
CA ASP A 50 -7.16 -26.66 -5.78
C ASP A 50 -6.83 -25.19 -5.44
N THR A 51 -7.43 -24.70 -4.37
CA THR A 51 -7.23 -23.34 -3.87
C THR A 51 -5.79 -23.11 -3.42
N SER A 52 -5.13 -24.12 -2.88
CA SER A 52 -3.74 -24.06 -2.42
C SER A 52 -2.80 -23.82 -3.59
N ASP A 53 -2.97 -24.57 -4.68
CA ASP A 53 -2.22 -24.38 -5.94
C ASP A 53 -2.38 -22.95 -6.48
N ILE A 54 -3.61 -22.41 -6.42
CA ILE A 54 -3.88 -21.04 -6.89
C ILE A 54 -3.20 -20.02 -5.98
N LEU A 55 -3.31 -20.14 -4.66
CA LEU A 55 -2.70 -19.20 -3.73
C LEU A 55 -1.17 -19.22 -3.80
N LEU A 56 -0.57 -20.40 -4.02
CA LEU A 56 0.86 -20.53 -4.27
C LEU A 56 1.26 -19.80 -5.55
N LEU A 57 0.52 -20.01 -6.64
CA LEU A 57 0.78 -19.31 -7.91
C LEU A 57 0.67 -17.78 -7.74
N VAL A 58 -0.36 -17.32 -7.02
CA VAL A 58 -0.53 -15.89 -6.72
C VAL A 58 0.64 -15.37 -5.90
N GLN A 59 1.10 -16.12 -4.90
CA GLN A 59 2.24 -15.75 -4.07
C GLN A 59 3.53 -15.64 -4.89
N GLU A 60 3.79 -16.61 -5.77
CA GLU A 60 4.96 -16.64 -6.64
C GLU A 60 4.97 -15.44 -7.59
N ASN A 61 3.80 -14.97 -8.02
CA ASN A 61 3.67 -13.81 -8.91
C ASN A 61 3.47 -12.48 -8.15
N SER A 62 3.45 -12.50 -6.82
CA SER A 62 3.39 -11.28 -6.01
C SER A 62 4.80 -10.74 -5.71
N SER A 63 4.96 -9.42 -5.79
CA SER A 63 6.13 -8.73 -5.24
C SER A 63 5.93 -8.47 -3.74
N LEU A 64 6.99 -8.08 -3.04
CA LEU A 64 6.88 -7.74 -1.62
C LEU A 64 5.88 -6.60 -1.35
N ASP A 65 5.81 -5.61 -2.23
CA ASP A 65 5.01 -4.40 -2.09
C ASP A 65 3.67 -4.42 -2.83
N ASP A 66 3.42 -5.45 -3.64
CA ASP A 66 2.19 -5.63 -4.40
C ASP A 66 1.63 -7.03 -4.16
N ILE A 67 0.68 -7.08 -3.24
CA ILE A 67 -0.13 -8.26 -2.92
C ILE A 67 -1.56 -8.09 -3.42
N SER A 68 -1.78 -7.24 -4.43
CA SER A 68 -3.11 -6.86 -4.90
C SER A 68 -3.95 -8.05 -5.32
N MET A 69 -3.34 -9.09 -5.90
CA MET A 69 -4.03 -10.33 -6.26
C MET A 69 -4.64 -11.03 -5.03
N LEU A 70 -3.90 -11.10 -3.92
CA LEU A 70 -4.40 -11.66 -2.66
C LEU A 70 -5.51 -10.77 -2.07
N GLU A 71 -5.31 -9.45 -2.09
CA GLU A 71 -6.32 -8.48 -1.64
C GLU A 71 -7.61 -8.57 -2.45
N CYS A 72 -7.50 -8.77 -3.76
CA CYS A 72 -8.63 -8.97 -4.66
C CYS A 72 -9.42 -10.21 -4.27
N LEU A 73 -8.75 -11.34 -4.01
CA LEU A 73 -9.41 -12.57 -3.56
C LEU A 73 -10.12 -12.35 -2.23
N VAL A 74 -9.43 -11.80 -1.23
CA VAL A 74 -10.01 -11.56 0.10
C VAL A 74 -11.20 -10.59 0.04
N THR A 75 -11.14 -9.56 -0.81
CA THR A 75 -12.21 -8.59 -0.97
C THR A 75 -13.39 -9.15 -1.76
N PHE A 76 -13.14 -9.80 -2.89
CA PHE A 76 -14.18 -10.31 -3.79
C PHE A 76 -15.04 -11.38 -3.09
N PHE A 77 -14.38 -12.28 -2.35
CA PHE A 77 -15.06 -13.33 -1.60
C PHE A 77 -15.44 -12.92 -0.18
N ASN A 78 -15.22 -11.66 0.16
CA ASN A 78 -15.56 -11.06 1.45
C ASN A 78 -15.07 -11.86 2.67
N ILE A 79 -13.83 -12.32 2.61
CA ILE A 79 -13.17 -13.10 3.67
C ILE A 79 -12.69 -12.14 4.76
N HIS A 80 -13.61 -11.74 5.64
CA HIS A 80 -13.35 -10.70 6.64
C HIS A 80 -12.23 -11.07 7.61
N GLU A 81 -12.09 -12.36 7.93
CA GLU A 81 -11.12 -12.92 8.85
C GLU A 81 -9.68 -12.78 8.33
N ALA A 82 -9.49 -12.68 7.01
CA ALA A 82 -8.19 -12.51 6.37
C ALA A 82 -7.72 -11.06 6.32
N LYS A 83 -8.63 -10.08 6.44
CA LYS A 83 -8.32 -8.63 6.36
C LYS A 83 -7.26 -8.19 7.39
N PRO A 84 -7.27 -8.65 8.66
CA PRO A 84 -6.24 -8.31 9.63
C PRO A 84 -4.84 -8.78 9.21
N ALA A 85 -4.70 -9.98 8.64
CA ALA A 85 -3.41 -10.53 8.21
C ALA A 85 -2.80 -9.74 7.05
N ILE A 86 -3.63 -9.35 6.07
CA ILE A 86 -3.22 -8.47 4.98
C ILE A 86 -2.76 -7.12 5.53
N LYS A 87 -3.58 -6.49 6.40
CA LYS A 87 -3.25 -5.19 6.98
C LYS A 87 -1.94 -5.20 7.77
N GLU A 88 -1.70 -6.24 8.56
CA GLU A 88 -0.46 -6.44 9.31
C GLU A 88 0.75 -6.48 8.37
N TYR A 89 0.67 -7.29 7.30
CA TYR A 89 1.73 -7.37 6.30
C TYR A 89 1.99 -6.04 5.58
N THR A 90 0.93 -5.33 5.16
CA THR A 90 1.06 -4.02 4.51
C THR A 90 1.76 -3.01 5.42
N GLN A 91 1.43 -3.00 6.72
CA GLN A 91 2.11 -2.15 7.70
C GLN A 91 3.60 -2.49 7.86
N ASP A 92 3.94 -3.79 7.87
CA ASP A 92 5.32 -4.23 7.92
C ASP A 92 6.14 -3.80 6.69
N ILE A 93 5.53 -3.83 5.50
CA ILE A 93 6.15 -3.36 4.26
C ILE A 93 6.34 -1.84 4.27
N GLU A 94 5.35 -1.06 4.70
CA GLU A 94 5.51 0.40 4.82
C GLU A 94 6.62 0.76 5.82
N LYS A 95 6.73 0.03 6.93
CA LYS A 95 7.84 0.18 7.88
C LYS A 95 9.20 -0.16 7.25
N LEU A 96 9.26 -1.18 6.39
CA LEU A 96 10.47 -1.52 5.65
C LEU A 96 10.85 -0.40 4.69
N LYS A 97 9.89 0.12 3.90
CA LYS A 97 10.13 1.23 2.97
C LYS A 97 10.68 2.45 3.70
N LEU A 98 10.09 2.83 4.84
CA LEU A 98 10.58 3.95 5.64
C LEU A 98 12.03 3.75 6.11
N LYS A 99 12.38 2.55 6.58
CA LYS A 99 13.76 2.24 6.97
C LYS A 99 14.72 2.28 5.79
N LEU A 100 14.26 1.80 4.63
CA LEU A 100 15.04 1.85 3.39
C LEU A 100 15.24 3.30 2.93
N CYS A 101 14.23 4.16 3.02
CA CYS A 101 14.35 5.61 2.78
C CYS A 101 15.42 6.22 3.66
N GLN A 102 15.32 6.01 4.97
CA GLN A 102 16.27 6.57 5.94
C GLN A 102 17.70 6.11 5.65
N TYR A 103 17.89 4.81 5.42
CA TYR A 103 19.20 4.27 5.09
C TYR A 103 19.77 4.85 3.80
N LEU A 104 18.96 4.88 2.72
CA LEU A 104 19.41 5.43 1.45
C LEU A 104 19.68 6.93 1.55
N GLU A 105 18.85 7.71 2.24
CA GLU A 105 19.11 9.13 2.48
C GLU A 105 20.41 9.34 3.25
N GLU A 106 20.66 8.58 4.32
CA GLU A 106 21.90 8.65 5.09
C GLU A 106 23.13 8.31 4.23
N GLU A 107 23.08 7.24 3.43
CA GLU A 107 24.19 6.87 2.55
C GLU A 107 24.37 7.85 1.37
N LEU A 108 23.28 8.32 0.77
CA LEU A 108 23.30 9.30 -0.32
C LEU A 108 23.73 10.68 0.17
N LEU A 109 23.58 11.03 1.45
CA LEU A 109 24.10 12.27 2.03
C LEU A 109 25.62 12.20 2.26
N LYS A 110 26.17 11.00 2.48
CA LYS A 110 27.63 10.80 2.54
C LYS A 110 28.26 10.97 1.16
N ALA A 111 27.56 10.51 0.11
CA ALA A 111 27.97 10.75 -1.26
C ALA A 111 27.54 12.17 -1.72
N SER A 112 28.37 12.85 -2.50
CA SER A 112 28.13 14.25 -2.92
C SER A 112 26.74 14.44 -3.58
N SER A 113 26.13 15.63 -3.49
CA SER A 113 24.76 15.96 -3.94
C SER A 113 24.44 15.80 -5.45
N ILE A 114 25.27 15.07 -6.21
CA ILE A 114 25.19 14.88 -7.67
C ILE A 114 25.14 13.37 -8.01
N ILE A 115 24.45 12.56 -7.20
CA ILE A 115 24.31 11.13 -7.48
C ILE A 115 23.29 10.95 -8.61
N LYS A 116 23.77 10.52 -9.77
CA LYS A 116 22.93 10.20 -10.93
C LYS A 116 22.57 8.72 -11.02
N TYR A 117 23.40 7.86 -10.43
CA TYR A 117 23.27 6.41 -10.51
C TYR A 117 23.49 5.78 -9.13
N VAL A 118 22.64 4.83 -8.78
CA VAL A 118 22.80 3.95 -7.63
C VAL A 118 22.81 2.52 -8.15
N THR A 119 23.84 1.76 -7.81
CA THR A 119 23.92 0.33 -8.12
C THR A 119 23.86 -0.45 -6.82
N ILE A 120 22.89 -1.37 -6.71
CA ILE A 120 22.75 -2.29 -5.58
C ILE A 120 23.24 -3.65 -6.03
N PHE A 121 24.27 -4.15 -5.36
CA PHE A 121 24.77 -5.51 -5.53
C PHE A 121 24.05 -6.43 -4.56
N VAL A 122 23.41 -7.47 -5.10
CA VAL A 122 22.73 -8.50 -4.34
C VAL A 122 23.60 -9.74 -4.37
N ASP A 123 24.06 -10.13 -3.18
CA ASP A 123 24.84 -11.34 -2.95
C ASP A 123 24.16 -12.59 -3.58
N GLU A 124 24.97 -13.48 -4.13
CA GLU A 124 24.54 -14.75 -4.70
C GLU A 124 23.76 -15.60 -3.67
N ASP A 125 24.24 -15.63 -2.43
CA ASP A 125 23.69 -16.40 -1.30
C ASP A 125 22.32 -15.88 -0.85
N ALA A 126 21.90 -14.72 -1.35
CA ALA A 126 20.56 -14.18 -1.14
C ALA A 126 19.51 -14.90 -1.99
N HIS A 127 19.52 -16.24 -2.00
CA HIS A 127 18.64 -17.11 -2.80
C HIS A 127 17.14 -16.84 -2.59
N TYR A 128 16.76 -16.31 -1.42
CA TYR A 128 15.36 -16.01 -1.09
C TYR A 128 14.89 -14.63 -1.56
N LEU A 129 15.79 -13.79 -2.07
CA LEU A 129 15.47 -12.46 -2.58
C LEU A 129 15.28 -12.53 -4.10
N LYS A 130 14.12 -12.07 -4.57
CA LYS A 130 13.95 -11.74 -5.97
C LYS A 130 14.65 -10.40 -6.23
N LEU A 131 15.47 -10.34 -7.28
CA LEU A 131 16.08 -9.08 -7.74
C LEU A 131 15.00 -8.01 -7.96
N GLU A 132 13.88 -8.41 -8.54
CA GLU A 132 12.71 -7.56 -8.77
C GLU A 132 12.14 -6.96 -7.46
N ASP A 133 12.17 -7.71 -6.35
CA ASP A 133 11.71 -7.19 -5.06
C ASP A 133 12.62 -6.05 -4.57
N VAL A 134 13.94 -6.20 -4.73
CA VAL A 134 14.94 -5.18 -4.35
C VAL A 134 14.84 -3.96 -5.26
N GLU A 135 14.68 -4.20 -6.57
CA GLU A 135 14.54 -3.15 -7.58
C GLU A 135 13.28 -2.32 -7.36
N ARG A 136 12.13 -2.96 -7.18
CA ARG A 136 10.85 -2.27 -6.96
C ARG A 136 10.86 -1.49 -5.64
N LEU A 137 11.30 -2.10 -4.55
CA LEU A 137 11.33 -1.44 -3.23
C LEU A 137 12.28 -0.24 -3.24
N SER A 138 13.47 -0.40 -3.81
CA SER A 138 14.44 0.70 -3.90
C SER A 138 13.96 1.80 -4.85
N SER A 139 13.35 1.44 -5.99
CA SER A 139 12.77 2.42 -6.93
C SER A 139 11.59 3.18 -6.34
N ALA A 140 10.79 2.55 -5.48
CA ALA A 140 9.66 3.19 -4.80
C ALA A 140 10.13 4.25 -3.79
N VAL A 141 11.36 4.13 -3.31
CA VAL A 141 11.95 4.97 -2.27
C VAL A 141 12.85 6.07 -2.87
N LEU A 142 13.56 5.79 -3.96
CA LEU A 142 14.51 6.71 -4.55
C LEU A 142 13.84 7.84 -5.35
N SER A 143 14.54 8.98 -5.43
CA SER A 143 14.12 10.11 -6.26
C SER A 143 14.08 9.72 -7.74
N ARG A 144 13.07 10.22 -8.47
CA ARG A 144 12.88 9.96 -9.92
C ARG A 144 14.05 10.41 -10.80
N TYR A 145 14.96 11.23 -10.26
CA TYR A 145 16.14 11.73 -10.96
C TYR A 145 17.37 10.82 -10.81
N ILE A 146 17.28 9.78 -9.98
CA ILE A 146 18.34 8.80 -9.74
C ILE A 146 18.02 7.55 -10.56
N LYS A 147 18.99 7.07 -11.35
CA LYS A 147 18.88 5.78 -12.03
C LYS A 147 19.33 4.66 -11.09
N LEU A 148 18.47 3.67 -10.89
CA LEU A 148 18.77 2.49 -10.08
C LEU A 148 19.15 1.31 -10.98
N ASN A 149 20.26 0.63 -10.65
CA ASN A 149 20.61 -0.67 -11.19
C ASN A 149 20.67 -1.69 -10.05
N VAL A 150 20.06 -2.86 -10.22
CA VAL A 150 20.19 -3.96 -9.27
C VAL A 150 20.85 -5.13 -9.98
N ILE A 151 22.00 -5.56 -9.49
CA ILE A 151 22.83 -6.58 -10.12
C ILE A 151 23.04 -7.70 -9.10
N ARG A 152 22.90 -8.96 -9.55
CA ARG A 152 23.33 -10.10 -8.76
C ARG A 152 24.83 -10.24 -8.90
N ASP A 153 25.53 -10.26 -7.78
CA ASP A 153 26.94 -10.61 -7.77
C ASP A 153 27.02 -12.11 -8.06
N VAL A 154 27.65 -12.50 -9.18
CA VAL A 154 27.77 -13.91 -9.59
C VAL A 154 29.24 -14.21 -9.65
N CYS A 155 29.74 -14.99 -8.70
CA CYS A 155 31.11 -15.47 -8.71
C CYS A 155 31.16 -16.70 -9.62
N TYR A 156 31.68 -16.56 -10.83
CA TYR A 156 31.95 -17.73 -11.69
C TYR A 156 33.17 -18.47 -11.15
N ASP A 157 32.95 -19.48 -10.31
CA ASP A 157 34.03 -20.32 -9.75
C ASP A 157 34.47 -21.47 -10.68
N ASP A 158 33.86 -21.66 -11.84
CA ASP A 158 34.22 -22.75 -12.76
C ASP A 158 34.30 -22.22 -14.20
N TYR A 159 35.50 -21.84 -14.64
CA TYR A 159 36.17 -22.34 -15.86
C TYR A 159 37.49 -21.58 -16.11
N ASP A 160 38.51 -22.37 -16.45
CA ASP A 160 39.90 -22.02 -16.77
C ASP A 160 40.18 -20.60 -17.29
N ASP A 161 41.13 -19.95 -16.60
CA ASP A 161 42.22 -19.16 -17.17
C ASP A 161 41.83 -17.96 -18.06
N TYR A 162 41.15 -16.94 -17.49
CA TYR A 162 41.40 -15.52 -17.78
C TYR A 162 40.77 -14.64 -16.68
N TYR A 163 41.62 -14.25 -15.72
CA TYR A 163 41.57 -13.05 -14.86
C TYR A 163 40.26 -12.21 -14.87
N TYR A 164 39.27 -12.61 -14.09
CA TYR A 164 38.30 -11.70 -13.46
C TYR A 164 38.11 -12.15 -12.01
N ASP A 165 39.19 -12.01 -11.25
CA ASP A 165 39.13 -11.95 -9.79
C ASP A 165 38.17 -10.79 -9.43
N SER A 166 37.14 -11.11 -8.66
CA SER A 166 36.07 -10.21 -8.19
C SER A 166 36.63 -8.85 -7.76
N MET A 167 36.50 -7.87 -8.65
CA MET A 167 37.25 -6.61 -8.69
C MET A 167 36.93 -5.59 -7.57
N TRP A 168 36.38 -6.02 -6.43
CA TRP A 168 35.75 -5.09 -5.47
C TRP A 168 36.00 -5.39 -3.98
N TYR A 169 36.85 -6.35 -3.64
CA TYR A 169 37.18 -6.60 -2.22
C TYR A 169 38.02 -5.49 -1.56
N ASP A 170 38.66 -4.60 -2.33
CA ASP A 170 39.51 -3.52 -1.79
C ASP A 170 39.19 -2.15 -2.43
N TRP A 171 38.02 -1.57 -2.14
CA TRP A 171 37.86 -0.12 -2.31
C TRP A 171 37.98 0.54 -0.93
N GLU A 172 39.21 0.85 -0.53
CA GLU A 172 39.42 1.93 0.43
C GLU A 172 38.98 3.25 -0.24
N THR A 173 38.24 4.06 0.50
CA THR A 173 37.77 5.38 0.09
C THR A 173 38.94 6.30 -0.25
N GLU A 174 39.38 6.32 -1.52
CA GLU A 174 40.23 7.40 -2.02
C GLU A 174 39.42 8.70 -2.03
N SER A 175 39.91 9.67 -1.25
CA SER A 175 39.39 11.04 -1.23
C SER A 175 39.40 11.63 -2.64
N LEU A 176 38.23 12.04 -3.13
CA LEU A 176 38.06 12.86 -4.33
C LEU A 176 38.66 14.26 -4.12
N THR A 177 39.99 14.34 -4.16
CA THR A 177 40.73 15.57 -4.43
C THR A 177 41.65 15.30 -5.61
N ASP A 178 41.07 14.97 -6.76
CA ASP A 178 41.69 15.28 -8.04
C ASP A 178 40.59 15.70 -9.01
N ILE A 179 40.42 17.02 -9.09
CA ILE A 179 39.69 17.66 -10.18
C ILE A 179 40.59 17.48 -11.40
N ASP A 180 40.25 16.49 -12.21
CA ASP A 180 40.78 16.30 -13.55
C ASP A 180 40.53 17.60 -14.34
N VAL A 181 41.61 18.37 -14.52
CA VAL A 181 41.67 19.52 -15.42
C VAL A 181 41.58 18.94 -16.82
N GLY A 182 40.42 19.15 -17.46
CA GLY A 182 40.12 18.62 -18.79
C GLY A 182 41.24 18.79 -19.82
N PRO A 183 41.27 17.93 -20.85
CA PRO A 183 42.44 17.72 -21.69
C PRO A 183 42.81 19.02 -22.41
N THR A 184 43.99 19.53 -22.09
CA THR A 184 44.65 20.56 -22.89
C THR A 184 44.91 19.97 -24.27
N VAL A 185 44.16 20.46 -25.26
CA VAL A 185 44.37 20.20 -26.68
C VAL A 185 45.81 20.59 -27.01
N GLN A 186 46.65 19.58 -27.24
CA GLN A 186 48.00 19.79 -27.76
C GLN A 186 47.91 20.31 -29.20
N SER A 187 47.96 21.63 -29.36
CA SER A 187 48.26 22.24 -30.64
C SER A 187 49.73 21.97 -30.99
N LYS A 188 49.97 21.11 -31.98
CA LYS A 188 51.28 20.99 -32.64
C LYS A 188 51.52 22.22 -33.50
N TYR A 189 52.16 23.26 -32.95
CA TYR A 189 52.86 24.27 -33.75
C TYR A 189 54.15 24.73 -33.05
N THR A 190 55.26 24.27 -33.62
CA THR A 190 56.51 24.98 -33.88
C THR A 190 57.12 25.80 -32.73
N THR A 191 57.97 25.16 -31.94
CA THR A 191 59.02 25.84 -31.17
C THR A 191 60.18 26.17 -32.11
N LEU A 192 60.36 27.45 -32.45
CA LEU A 192 61.58 27.99 -33.02
C LEU A 192 62.64 28.05 -31.91
N THR A 193 63.51 27.04 -31.85
CA THR A 193 64.77 27.10 -31.11
C THR A 193 65.89 27.34 -32.13
N THR A 194 66.35 28.58 -32.22
CA THR A 194 67.61 28.93 -32.89
C THR A 194 68.76 28.37 -32.07
N GLU A 195 69.28 27.21 -32.50
CA GLU A 195 70.63 26.78 -32.14
C GLU A 195 71.61 27.29 -33.18
N VAL A 196 72.58 28.07 -32.69
CA VAL A 196 73.80 28.48 -33.38
C VAL A 196 74.76 27.29 -33.43
N PRO A 197 75.33 26.94 -34.60
CA PRO A 197 76.57 26.18 -34.63
C PRO A 197 77.71 27.09 -35.11
N ALA A 198 78.66 27.29 -34.20
CA ALA A 198 79.92 27.94 -34.47
C ALA A 198 80.80 27.11 -35.43
N GLY A 199 81.26 27.78 -36.49
CA GLY A 199 82.56 27.67 -37.15
C GLY A 199 83.24 26.31 -37.35
N THR A 200 83.48 25.97 -38.62
CA THR A 200 84.80 25.48 -39.03
C THR A 200 85.12 25.97 -40.45
N THR A 201 86.31 26.58 -40.56
CA THR A 201 87.00 27.16 -41.72
C THR A 201 87.44 26.11 -42.74
N GLU A 202 87.30 26.38 -44.05
CA GLU A 202 88.38 26.75 -44.99
C GLU A 202 87.89 26.86 -46.46
N PRO A 203 88.61 27.58 -47.36
CA PRO A 203 88.03 28.32 -48.49
C PRO A 203 88.38 27.72 -49.88
N VAL A 204 88.18 28.51 -50.95
CA VAL A 204 88.52 28.31 -52.39
C VAL A 204 87.35 27.71 -53.19
N SER A 205 86.87 28.22 -54.33
CA SER A 205 87.46 29.09 -55.36
C SER A 205 86.36 29.88 -56.10
N HIS A 206 86.67 31.12 -56.50
CA HIS A 206 85.84 31.90 -57.42
C HIS A 206 86.02 31.43 -58.87
N SER A 207 84.92 31.22 -59.59
CA SER A 207 84.88 31.36 -61.05
C SER A 207 83.59 32.06 -61.45
N TYR A 208 83.74 33.30 -61.91
CA TYR A 208 82.69 34.08 -62.54
C TYR A 208 82.23 33.39 -63.83
N GLN A 209 80.92 33.16 -63.96
CA GLN A 209 80.25 33.08 -65.25
C GLN A 209 79.05 34.03 -65.19
N GLU A 210 79.16 35.09 -65.98
CA GLU A 210 78.05 35.96 -66.38
C GLU A 210 77.07 35.10 -67.20
N GLU A 211 75.86 34.87 -66.68
CA GLU A 211 74.71 34.40 -67.46
C GLU A 211 73.47 35.23 -67.10
N GLU A 212 73.17 36.17 -68.00
CA GLU A 212 71.86 36.66 -68.45
C GLU A 212 70.75 36.98 -67.44
N ASP A 213 70.57 38.29 -67.25
CA ASP A 213 69.46 39.02 -66.62
C ASP A 213 68.07 38.80 -67.26
N THR A 214 67.51 37.59 -67.20
CA THR A 214 66.09 37.38 -67.62
C THR A 214 65.25 36.50 -66.68
N LYS A 215 65.78 36.04 -65.53
CA LYS A 215 65.04 35.17 -64.59
C LYS A 215 64.30 35.90 -63.46
N ASP A 216 64.60 37.18 -63.22
CA ASP A 216 64.04 37.93 -62.10
C ASP A 216 62.61 38.45 -62.35
N GLU A 217 62.28 38.87 -63.58
CA GLU A 217 60.96 39.48 -63.85
C GLU A 217 59.80 38.48 -63.77
N ASP A 218 59.95 37.26 -64.31
CA ASP A 218 58.93 36.21 -64.23
C ASP A 218 58.72 35.73 -62.79
N GLN A 219 59.78 35.69 -61.98
CA GLN A 219 59.72 35.29 -60.58
C GLN A 219 59.06 36.38 -59.72
N VAL A 220 59.34 37.66 -60.00
CA VAL A 220 58.68 38.81 -59.38
C VAL A 220 57.19 38.86 -59.73
N MET A 221 56.83 38.62 -60.99
CA MET A 221 55.43 38.58 -61.43
C MET A 221 54.62 37.49 -60.72
N LEU A 222 55.20 36.28 -60.58
CA LEU A 222 54.57 35.15 -59.92
C LEU A 222 54.45 35.33 -58.39
N LEU A 223 55.40 36.06 -57.77
CA LEU A 223 55.30 36.46 -56.37
C LEU A 223 54.20 37.51 -56.17
N GLN A 224 54.06 38.45 -57.10
CA GLN A 224 53.04 39.49 -57.03
C GLN A 224 51.62 38.92 -57.16
N GLU A 225 51.41 37.98 -58.09
CA GLU A 225 50.13 37.28 -58.25
C GLU A 225 49.76 36.45 -57.01
N LYS A 226 50.75 35.84 -56.33
CA LYS A 226 50.55 35.16 -55.05
C LYS A 226 50.19 36.12 -53.91
N VAL A 227 50.82 37.29 -53.85
CA VAL A 227 50.50 38.31 -52.84
C VAL A 227 49.06 38.80 -53.01
N GLU A 228 48.62 39.06 -54.26
CA GLU A 228 47.24 39.43 -54.56
C GLU A 228 46.24 38.31 -54.20
N SER A 229 46.58 37.05 -54.51
CA SER A 229 45.76 35.88 -54.10
C SER A 229 45.63 35.75 -52.58
N ILE A 230 46.71 35.96 -51.83
CA ILE A 230 46.70 35.91 -50.36
C ILE A 230 45.90 37.08 -49.78
N GLN A 231 46.02 38.28 -50.34
CA GLN A 231 45.21 39.44 -49.92
C GLN A 231 43.71 39.18 -50.15
N LYS A 232 43.35 38.56 -51.28
CA LYS A 232 41.97 38.20 -51.57
C LYS A 232 41.44 37.15 -50.58
N GLN A 233 42.21 36.10 -50.30
CA GLN A 233 41.83 35.07 -49.32
C GLN A 233 41.68 35.65 -47.90
N LEU A 234 42.58 36.57 -47.51
CA LEU A 234 42.52 37.24 -46.21
C LEU A 234 41.26 38.09 -46.07
N GLU A 235 40.81 38.75 -47.14
CA GLU A 235 39.59 39.56 -47.11
C GLU A 235 38.32 38.68 -47.05
N GLU A 236 38.31 37.56 -47.79
CA GLU A 236 37.23 36.55 -47.71
C GLU A 236 37.14 35.92 -46.30
N GLU A 237 38.28 35.64 -45.65
CA GLU A 237 38.33 35.10 -44.30
C GLU A 237 37.79 36.09 -43.25
N LYS A 238 38.10 37.39 -43.38
CA LYS A 238 37.53 38.44 -42.52
C LYS A 238 36.01 38.54 -42.66
N GLU A 239 35.49 38.47 -43.89
CA GLU A 239 34.04 38.53 -44.13
C GLU A 239 33.34 37.31 -43.52
N LEU A 240 33.96 36.13 -43.62
CA LEU A 240 33.44 34.89 -43.03
C LEU A 240 33.45 34.95 -41.51
N HIS A 241 34.53 35.44 -40.90
CA HIS A 241 34.62 35.65 -39.45
C HIS A 241 33.53 36.62 -38.94
N GLU A 242 33.26 37.71 -39.66
CA GLU A 242 32.21 38.66 -39.25
C GLU A 242 30.81 38.01 -39.32
N LYS A 243 30.53 37.22 -40.36
CA LYS A 243 29.27 36.45 -40.48
C LYS A 243 29.14 35.40 -39.38
N GLU A 244 30.21 34.69 -39.05
CA GLU A 244 30.24 33.69 -37.98
C GLU A 244 29.96 34.33 -36.61
N LYS A 245 30.55 35.50 -36.35
CA LYS A 245 30.29 36.28 -35.13
C LYS A 245 28.82 36.69 -35.02
N GLN A 246 28.23 37.20 -36.09
CA GLN A 246 26.80 37.55 -36.14
C GLN A 246 25.90 36.33 -35.90
N PHE A 247 26.25 35.17 -36.47
CA PHE A 247 25.52 33.93 -36.25
C PHE A 247 25.57 33.50 -34.78
N HIS A 248 26.75 33.49 -34.17
CA HIS A 248 26.91 33.17 -32.74
C HIS A 248 26.11 34.11 -31.85
N GLU A 249 26.09 35.42 -32.15
CA GLU A 249 25.34 36.40 -31.38
C GLU A 249 23.83 36.17 -31.46
N GLN A 250 23.29 35.82 -32.64
CA GLN A 250 21.87 35.44 -32.78
C GLN A 250 21.53 34.16 -32.01
N VAL A 251 22.39 33.15 -32.08
CA VAL A 251 22.19 31.87 -31.37
C VAL A 251 22.20 32.08 -29.85
N ILE A 252 23.16 32.86 -29.33
CA ILE A 252 23.23 33.20 -27.90
C ILE A 252 21.98 33.96 -27.47
N LYS A 253 21.49 34.91 -28.28
CA LYS A 253 20.27 35.66 -27.97
C LYS A 253 19.05 34.75 -27.89
N LYS A 254 18.89 33.82 -28.83
CA LYS A 254 17.80 32.83 -28.84
C LYS A 254 17.81 31.97 -27.59
N TYR A 255 18.97 31.42 -27.21
CA TYR A 255 19.09 30.58 -26.01
C TYR A 255 18.81 31.36 -24.72
N LYS A 256 19.26 32.63 -24.62
CA LYS A 256 18.95 33.49 -23.46
C LYS A 256 17.45 33.68 -23.30
N GLU A 257 16.73 33.89 -24.40
CA GLU A 257 15.28 34.07 -24.39
C GLU A 257 14.53 32.79 -24.02
N GLU A 258 14.98 31.64 -24.51
CA GLU A 258 14.42 30.33 -24.15
C GLU A 258 14.62 30.01 -22.66
N ILE A 259 15.81 30.29 -22.11
CA ILE A 259 16.08 30.14 -20.67
C ILE A 259 15.20 31.08 -19.84
N LEU A 260 14.98 32.32 -20.29
CA LEU A 260 14.09 33.26 -19.61
C LEU A 260 12.64 32.78 -19.61
N GLN A 261 12.18 32.22 -20.72
CA GLN A 261 10.84 31.66 -20.81
C GLN A 261 10.67 30.45 -19.89
N GLN A 262 11.63 29.53 -19.88
CA GLN A 262 11.63 28.38 -18.97
C GLN A 262 11.60 28.80 -17.49
N LYS A 263 12.33 29.86 -17.13
CA LYS A 263 12.30 30.42 -15.77
C LYS A 263 10.92 30.96 -15.38
N ARG A 264 10.23 31.65 -16.29
CA ARG A 264 8.86 32.14 -16.05
C ARG A 264 7.88 30.98 -15.84
N ASP A 265 8.00 29.94 -16.66
CA ASP A 265 7.14 28.75 -16.56
C ASP A 265 7.38 27.98 -15.26
N LEU A 266 8.63 27.95 -14.77
CA LEU A 266 9.00 27.38 -13.47
C LEU A 266 8.35 28.14 -12.31
N ILE A 267 8.46 29.47 -12.31
CA ILE A 267 7.83 30.33 -11.28
C ILE A 267 6.32 30.09 -11.23
N LEU A 268 5.67 30.05 -12.40
CA LEU A 268 4.22 29.87 -12.49
C LEU A 268 3.77 28.47 -12.03
N LYS A 269 4.60 27.45 -12.25
CA LYS A 269 4.36 26.09 -11.71
C LYS A 269 4.52 26.05 -10.19
N GLU A 270 5.52 26.75 -9.65
CA GLU A 270 5.76 26.82 -8.21
C GLU A 270 4.59 27.50 -7.47
N GLU A 271 4.06 28.60 -8.01
CA GLU A 271 2.84 29.25 -7.50
C GLU A 271 1.61 28.32 -7.53
N ARG A 272 1.46 27.51 -8.59
CA ARG A 272 0.40 26.50 -8.65
C ARG A 272 0.56 25.40 -7.61
N ILE A 273 1.79 24.98 -7.32
CA ILE A 273 2.05 23.98 -6.28
C ILE A 273 1.72 24.55 -4.89
N ALA A 274 2.12 25.80 -4.62
CA ALA A 274 1.81 26.47 -3.35
C ALA A 274 0.29 26.57 -3.10
N THR A 275 -0.48 26.99 -4.11
CA THR A 275 -1.95 27.08 -4.00
C THR A 275 -2.61 25.71 -3.83
N LEU A 276 -2.12 24.66 -4.50
CA LEU A 276 -2.61 23.29 -4.30
C LEU A 276 -2.29 22.76 -2.90
N ALA A 277 -1.12 23.09 -2.35
CA ALA A 277 -0.74 22.69 -1.00
C ALA A 277 -1.66 23.34 0.06
N GLU A 278 -1.95 24.63 -0.05
CA GLU A 278 -2.90 25.32 0.83
C GLU A 278 -4.30 24.70 0.78
N GLN A 279 -4.78 24.38 -0.43
CA GLN A 279 -6.08 23.70 -0.60
C GLN A 279 -6.08 22.32 0.05
N GLN A 280 -4.98 21.56 -0.07
CA GLN A 280 -4.87 20.24 0.52
C GLN A 280 -4.86 20.30 2.06
N GLU A 281 -4.19 21.30 2.64
CA GLU A 281 -4.17 21.54 4.08
C GLU A 281 -5.58 21.86 4.61
N GLU A 282 -6.33 22.75 3.94
CA GLU A 282 -7.71 23.07 4.28
C GLU A 282 -8.64 21.86 4.19
N VAL A 283 -8.50 21.02 3.16
CA VAL A 283 -9.27 19.78 3.02
C VAL A 283 -8.96 18.80 4.16
N MET A 284 -7.69 18.67 4.53
CA MET A 284 -7.27 17.80 5.63
C MET A 284 -7.83 18.30 6.97
N LYS A 285 -7.78 19.61 7.22
CA LYS A 285 -8.36 20.21 8.42
C LYS A 285 -9.87 19.94 8.55
N ARG A 286 -10.64 20.18 7.48
CA ARG A 286 -12.09 19.89 7.46
C ARG A 286 -12.40 18.41 7.68
N LYS A 287 -11.56 17.51 7.15
CA LYS A 287 -11.73 16.07 7.34
C LYS A 287 -11.51 15.67 8.80
N THR A 288 -10.50 16.26 9.46
CA THR A 288 -10.23 16.06 10.88
C THR A 288 -11.39 16.57 11.74
N GLU A 289 -11.88 17.78 11.50
CA GLU A 289 -13.03 18.36 12.21
C GLU A 289 -14.27 17.47 12.09
N ARG A 290 -14.59 16.97 10.87
CA ARG A 290 -15.72 16.05 10.65
C ARG A 290 -15.56 14.73 11.41
N TYR A 291 -14.33 14.22 11.52
CA TYR A 291 -14.06 12.99 12.27
C TYR A 291 -14.27 13.17 13.77
N GLU A 292 -13.85 14.32 14.32
CA GLU A 292 -14.07 14.67 15.72
C GLU A 292 -15.55 14.85 16.05
N GLU A 293 -16.32 15.51 15.17
CA GLU A 293 -17.77 15.67 15.31
C GLU A 293 -18.48 14.30 15.35
N SER A 294 -18.19 13.43 14.37
CA SER A 294 -18.75 12.07 14.34
C SER A 294 -18.38 11.23 15.57
N ARG A 295 -17.17 11.42 16.11
CA ARG A 295 -16.75 10.76 17.35
C ARG A 295 -17.54 11.26 18.56
N SER A 296 -17.83 12.55 18.64
CA SER A 296 -18.66 13.15 19.69
C SER A 296 -20.09 12.58 19.65
N ASP A 297 -20.70 12.54 18.45
CA ASP A 297 -22.06 12.01 18.26
C ASP A 297 -22.16 10.52 18.62
N ASN A 298 -21.16 9.72 18.25
CA ASN A 298 -21.08 8.30 18.63
C ASN A 298 -20.95 8.11 20.13
N ASN A 299 -20.18 8.96 20.83
CA ASN A 299 -20.08 8.91 22.28
C ASN A 299 -21.42 9.28 22.96
N LEU A 300 -22.15 10.26 22.42
CA LEU A 300 -23.45 10.66 22.95
C LEU A 300 -24.49 9.53 22.78
N THR A 301 -24.56 8.93 21.61
CA THR A 301 -25.46 7.80 21.33
C THR A 301 -25.11 6.57 22.16
N HIS A 302 -23.83 6.28 22.39
CA HIS A 302 -23.42 5.19 23.28
C HIS A 302 -23.89 5.40 24.72
N LYS A 303 -23.75 6.62 25.27
CA LYS A 303 -24.26 6.96 26.60
C LYS A 303 -25.78 6.80 26.70
N GLN A 304 -26.53 7.24 25.69
CA GLN A 304 -27.99 7.06 25.64
C GLN A 304 -28.37 5.57 25.60
N LEU A 305 -27.63 4.76 24.84
CA LEU A 305 -27.85 3.32 24.75
C LEU A 305 -27.59 2.63 26.11
N GLU A 306 -26.52 3.00 26.81
CA GLU A 306 -26.17 2.48 28.12
C GLU A 306 -27.26 2.80 29.16
N GLU A 307 -27.81 4.03 29.13
CA GLU A 307 -28.90 4.43 30.01
C GLU A 307 -30.20 3.65 29.73
N LEU A 308 -30.53 3.42 28.45
CA LEU A 308 -31.69 2.60 28.06
C LEU A 308 -31.52 1.14 28.46
N GLN A 309 -30.32 0.57 28.31
CA GLN A 309 -30.04 -0.80 28.76
C GLN A 309 -30.18 -0.95 30.27
N LYS A 310 -29.76 0.06 31.04
CA LYS A 310 -29.94 0.07 32.49
C LYS A 310 -31.43 0.08 32.86
N LYS A 311 -32.23 0.96 32.25
CA LYS A 311 -33.68 1.03 32.47
C LYS A 311 -34.37 -0.29 32.12
N LEU A 312 -33.99 -0.91 31.01
CA LEU A 312 -34.54 -2.20 30.58
C LEU A 312 -34.29 -3.30 31.63
N LYS A 313 -33.06 -3.38 32.17
CA LYS A 313 -32.73 -4.37 33.23
C LYS A 313 -33.54 -4.13 34.51
N GLU A 314 -33.72 -2.87 34.91
CA GLU A 314 -34.53 -2.52 36.08
C GLU A 314 -36.01 -2.93 35.88
N GLU A 315 -36.54 -2.72 34.67
CA GLU A 315 -37.91 -3.11 34.32
C GLU A 315 -38.09 -4.63 34.25
N GLU A 316 -37.14 -5.38 33.66
CA GLU A 316 -37.13 -6.85 33.66
C GLU A 316 -37.13 -7.42 35.08
N GLN A 317 -36.30 -6.86 35.97
CA GLN A 317 -36.25 -7.29 37.37
C GLN A 317 -37.56 -6.99 38.10
N THR A 318 -38.16 -5.83 37.84
CA THR A 318 -39.45 -5.43 38.42
C THR A 318 -40.58 -6.34 37.94
N SER A 319 -40.62 -6.62 36.63
CA SER A 319 -41.58 -7.54 36.01
C SER A 319 -41.43 -8.96 36.55
N SER A 320 -40.19 -9.46 36.68
CA SER A 320 -39.90 -10.77 37.28
C SER A 320 -40.41 -10.88 38.72
N ASN A 321 -40.17 -9.85 39.55
CA ASN A 321 -40.66 -9.81 40.92
C ASN A 321 -42.19 -9.78 40.99
N PHE A 322 -42.84 -8.99 40.11
CA PHE A 322 -44.30 -8.95 40.01
C PHE A 322 -44.90 -10.31 39.62
N MET A 323 -44.28 -11.01 38.66
CA MET A 323 -44.72 -12.36 38.26
C MET A 323 -44.61 -13.37 39.40
N LYS A 324 -43.52 -13.34 40.18
CA LYS A 324 -43.37 -14.19 41.38
C LYS A 324 -44.45 -13.90 42.43
N GLN A 325 -44.76 -12.63 42.67
CA GLN A 325 -45.83 -12.24 43.60
C GLN A 325 -47.20 -12.74 43.12
N LYS A 326 -47.48 -12.60 41.82
CA LYS A 326 -48.72 -13.08 41.21
C LYS A 326 -48.86 -14.61 41.35
N GLU A 327 -47.78 -15.35 41.12
CA GLU A 327 -47.75 -16.81 41.28
C GLU A 327 -47.95 -17.25 42.74
N TYR A 328 -47.37 -16.51 43.70
CA TYR A 328 -47.62 -16.75 45.11
C TYR A 328 -49.09 -16.50 45.49
N ALA A 329 -49.66 -15.38 45.05
CA ALA A 329 -51.06 -15.05 45.29
C ALA A 329 -52.02 -16.10 44.68
N LEU A 330 -51.67 -16.63 43.50
CA LEU A 330 -52.45 -17.70 42.85
C LEU A 330 -52.43 -19.00 43.66
N ARG A 331 -51.27 -19.42 44.16
CA ARG A 331 -51.14 -20.59 45.04
C ARG A 331 -51.90 -20.45 46.35
N GLU A 332 -51.87 -19.28 46.97
CA GLU A 332 -52.66 -19.03 48.20
C GLU A 332 -54.17 -19.09 47.91
N LYS A 333 -54.60 -18.55 46.76
CA LYS A 333 -56.00 -18.67 46.32
C LYS A 333 -56.41 -20.13 46.12
N GLU A 334 -55.58 -20.95 45.48
CA GLU A 334 -55.84 -22.38 45.29
C GLU A 334 -55.97 -23.12 46.63
N LYS A 335 -55.07 -22.86 47.60
CA LYS A 335 -55.16 -23.46 48.94
C LYS A 335 -56.43 -23.06 49.68
N LEU A 336 -56.83 -21.79 49.57
CA LEU A 336 -58.07 -21.31 50.19
C LEU A 336 -59.29 -21.95 49.52
N GLN A 337 -59.26 -22.16 48.20
CA GLN A 337 -60.34 -22.84 47.49
C GLN A 337 -60.51 -24.29 47.98
N VAL A 338 -59.42 -25.05 48.11
CA VAL A 338 -59.48 -26.42 48.67
C VAL A 338 -60.11 -26.43 50.05
N LYS A 339 -59.73 -25.50 50.94
CA LYS A 339 -60.34 -25.39 52.27
C LYS A 339 -61.84 -25.04 52.22
N ILE A 340 -62.26 -24.23 51.27
CA ILE A 340 -63.68 -23.89 51.08
C ILE A 340 -64.44 -25.14 50.63
N ASP A 341 -63.89 -25.90 49.68
CA ASP A 341 -64.50 -27.12 49.17
C ASP A 341 -64.61 -28.19 50.28
N ASP A 342 -63.56 -28.37 51.09
CA ASP A 342 -63.57 -29.26 52.26
C ASP A 342 -64.66 -28.86 53.27
N LEU A 343 -64.77 -27.57 53.60
CA LEU A 343 -65.78 -27.05 54.52
C LEU A 343 -67.21 -27.19 53.95
N GLN A 344 -67.39 -27.03 52.64
CA GLN A 344 -68.69 -27.28 51.99
C GLN A 344 -69.08 -28.75 52.10
N GLN A 345 -68.14 -29.67 51.87
CA GLN A 345 -68.38 -31.10 52.01
C GLN A 345 -68.73 -31.49 53.45
N ASP A 346 -68.02 -30.94 54.43
CA ASP A 346 -68.34 -31.14 55.86
C ASP A 346 -69.72 -30.60 56.23
N LEU A 347 -70.10 -29.44 55.68
CA LEU A 347 -71.42 -28.84 55.88
C LEU A 347 -72.53 -29.70 55.26
N GLU A 348 -72.35 -30.21 54.05
CA GLU A 348 -73.29 -31.14 53.41
C GLU A 348 -73.44 -32.45 54.22
N LEU A 349 -72.32 -32.98 54.74
CA LEU A 349 -72.34 -34.16 55.60
C LEU A 349 -73.09 -33.91 56.90
N GLN A 350 -72.94 -32.72 57.49
CA GLN A 350 -73.67 -32.34 58.70
C GLN A 350 -75.17 -32.19 58.43
N GLN A 351 -75.55 -31.50 57.34
CA GLN A 351 -76.95 -31.39 56.93
C GLN A 351 -77.57 -32.77 56.66
N ALA A 352 -76.84 -33.69 56.03
CA ALA A 352 -77.30 -35.06 55.81
C ALA A 352 -77.48 -35.86 57.12
N LYS A 353 -76.63 -35.63 58.12
CA LYS A 353 -76.80 -36.21 59.47
C LYS A 353 -78.01 -35.64 60.18
N ASP A 354 -78.19 -34.33 60.16
CA ASP A 354 -79.32 -33.65 60.81
C ASP A 354 -80.66 -34.08 60.15
N HIS A 355 -80.71 -34.22 58.82
CA HIS A 355 -81.87 -34.77 58.11
C HIS A 355 -82.18 -36.23 58.48
N LYS A 356 -81.15 -37.04 58.73
CA LYS A 356 -81.31 -38.44 59.18
C LYS A 356 -81.81 -38.51 60.62
N GLU A 357 -81.35 -37.62 61.50
CA GLU A 357 -81.81 -37.53 62.90
C GLU A 357 -83.27 -37.07 62.99
N VAL A 358 -83.69 -36.11 62.15
CA VAL A 358 -85.10 -35.69 62.02
C VAL A 358 -85.98 -36.83 61.48
N SER A 359 -85.49 -37.65 60.54
CA SER A 359 -86.22 -38.84 60.04
C SER A 359 -86.39 -39.92 61.12
N VAL A 360 -85.37 -40.17 61.94
CA VAL A 360 -85.45 -41.15 63.06
C VAL A 360 -86.43 -40.67 64.15
N GLN A 361 -86.60 -39.37 64.32
CA GLN A 361 -87.54 -38.81 65.30
C GLN A 361 -89.00 -38.83 64.81
N CYS A 362 -89.23 -38.74 63.49
CA CYS A 362 -90.56 -38.98 62.89
C CYS A 362 -90.98 -40.46 62.97
N ASP A 363 -90.03 -41.41 62.85
CA ASP A 363 -90.36 -42.84 62.94
C ASP A 363 -90.70 -43.29 64.37
N TYR A 364 -90.24 -42.59 65.41
CA TYR A 364 -90.58 -42.92 66.80
C TYR A 364 -91.97 -42.40 67.23
N THR A 365 -92.56 -41.44 66.50
CA THR A 365 -93.90 -40.89 66.83
C THR A 365 -95.05 -41.50 66.02
N ILE A 366 -94.76 -42.30 64.99
CA ILE A 366 -95.81 -42.90 64.12
C ILE A 366 -96.17 -44.34 64.52
N THR A 367 -95.38 -45.02 65.36
CA THR A 367 -95.68 -46.40 65.79
C THR A 367 -96.62 -46.55 66.99
N GLU A 368 -97.10 -45.47 67.63
CA GLU A 368 -97.93 -45.56 68.85
C GLU A 368 -99.36 -45.00 68.72
N SER A 369 -99.93 -44.94 67.52
CA SER A 369 -101.35 -44.57 67.37
C SER A 369 -102.01 -45.20 66.14
N GLY A 370 -102.49 -46.45 66.29
CA GLY A 370 -103.33 -47.06 65.26
C GLY A 370 -103.87 -48.44 65.60
N LEU A 371 -104.84 -48.53 66.54
CA LEU A 371 -105.94 -49.52 66.50
C LEU A 371 -106.88 -49.35 67.73
N HIS A 372 -107.98 -48.60 67.57
CA HIS A 372 -109.36 -49.11 67.77
C HIS A 372 -110.44 -48.05 67.43
N GLU A 373 -111.20 -48.37 66.38
CA GLU A 373 -112.66 -48.23 66.17
C GLU A 373 -113.43 -46.88 66.31
N LEU A 374 -113.87 -46.36 65.15
CA LEU A 374 -115.26 -46.12 64.65
C LEU A 374 -116.44 -46.04 65.66
N PRO A 375 -117.64 -45.52 65.27
CA PRO A 375 -118.02 -44.46 64.32
C PRO A 375 -119.14 -43.53 64.86
N THR A 376 -119.66 -42.68 63.96
CA THR A 376 -120.89 -41.81 63.97
C THR A 376 -120.51 -40.33 63.99
N GLY A 377 -121.10 -39.42 63.22
CA GLY A 377 -122.20 -39.41 62.26
C GLY A 377 -122.33 -37.95 61.78
N HIS A 378 -123.04 -37.75 60.65
CA HIS A 378 -123.52 -36.50 60.01
C HIS A 378 -123.37 -35.16 60.78
N ILE A 379 -123.14 -34.01 60.11
CA ILE A 379 -124.18 -33.21 59.41
C ILE A 379 -123.52 -31.97 58.76
N TYR A 380 -123.85 -31.78 57.47
CA TYR A 380 -124.17 -30.58 56.67
C TYR A 380 -123.36 -29.25 56.65
N ASN A 381 -123.25 -28.77 55.39
CA ASN A 381 -123.34 -27.41 54.83
C ASN A 381 -122.34 -26.34 55.33
N GLU A 382 -121.80 -25.45 54.50
CA GLU A 382 -122.18 -24.94 53.17
C GLU A 382 -120.92 -24.44 52.46
#